data_AF-A0A943S9S1-F1
#
_entry.id   AF-A0A943S9S1-F1
#
_cell.length_a   1.000
_cell.length_b   1.000
_cell.length_c   1.000
_cell.angle_alpha   90.00
_cell.angle_beta   90.00
_cell.angle_gamma   90.00
#
_symmetry.space_group_name_H-M   'P 1'
#
loop_
_entity.id
_entity.type
_entity.pdbx_description
1 polymer ?
#
loop_
_entity_poly.entity_id
_entity_poly.type
_entity_poly.pdbx_seq_one_letter_code
_entity_poly.pdbx_strand_id
1 'polypeptide(L)'
;MIFPVYMVIFSFCCQGIQTALTRQIARPNHNISAGFCLLKHAVRISLFLSILCSFVTFFLAKPICYQLLRATECIPCLKILSLAFPFVSLKGCLSGYFIGIQKSVETAWGQLVEQIAKIGSVYLLSVTFFSMVVPKAYFAVWGIVAGEIVSCLLLLSCYLYHHKQNSKQTIAGSGHCPRSSGFYCRELLTDAVPLTVNRLSLTGLQCLESILIPHMLNLYLKNGDQALILYGTLTGMVLPCIMFPTTLTASLSTMLLPAISSEHTKEHSHAISGIIRKSICFCLIIGIFSSLFLLFFGNWSGQFLFQSATAGELLFRFALLCPFIYLSACLASIMNGLGLAGKNLLYSIISIAIRIICILTLVPQIGLTGYMWGLMLSYLLQTGLLLISIRHRSA
;
A
#
# COMPACT_ATOMS: atom_id res chain seq x y z
N MET A 1 4.23 -1.07 14.49
CA MET A 1 3.27 -2.05 15.04
C MET A 1 1.84 -1.86 14.54
N ILE A 2 1.24 -0.65 14.59
CA ILE A 2 -0.18 -0.46 14.22
C ILE A 2 -0.51 -0.42 12.71
N PHE A 3 0.48 -0.12 11.86
CA PHE A 3 0.29 0.03 10.40
C PHE A 3 -0.30 -1.20 9.68
N PRO A 4 0.08 -2.45 9.98
CA PRO A 4 -0.50 -3.61 9.31
C PRO A 4 -2.00 -3.76 9.62
N VAL A 5 -2.43 -3.46 10.85
CA VAL A 5 -3.85 -3.44 11.24
C VAL A 5 -4.60 -2.35 10.47
N TYR A 6 -4.00 -1.15 10.38
CA TYR A 6 -4.50 -0.06 9.55
C TYR A 6 -4.70 -0.48 8.09
N MET A 7 -3.72 -1.17 7.48
CA MET A 7 -3.79 -1.60 6.09
C MET A 7 -4.89 -2.63 5.83
N VAL A 8 -5.13 -3.57 6.76
CA VAL A 8 -6.23 -4.53 6.65
C VAL A 8 -7.59 -3.82 6.70
N ILE A 9 -7.78 -2.92 7.67
CA ILE A 9 -9.04 -2.17 7.81
C ILE A 9 -9.26 -1.26 6.59
N PHE A 10 -8.21 -0.59 6.13
CA PHE A 10 -8.27 0.24 4.92
C PHE A 10 -8.61 -0.58 3.67
N SER A 11 -8.04 -1.78 3.54
CA SER A 11 -8.34 -2.69 2.43
C SER A 11 -9.80 -3.16 2.45
N PHE A 12 -10.33 -3.45 3.64
CA PHE A 12 -11.73 -3.84 3.85
C PHE A 12 -12.71 -2.71 3.51
N CYS A 13 -12.44 -1.49 3.99
CA CYS A 13 -13.39 -0.38 3.90
C CYS A 13 -13.36 0.37 2.57
N CYS A 14 -12.19 0.47 1.93
CA CYS A 14 -11.97 1.48 0.90
C CYS A 14 -11.36 0.96 -0.41
N GLN A 15 -10.30 0.14 -0.36
CA GLN A 15 -9.50 -0.14 -1.57
C GLN A 15 -10.31 -0.81 -2.70
N GLY A 16 -11.15 -1.81 -2.38
CA GLY A 16 -11.98 -2.46 -3.40
C GLY A 16 -13.06 -1.54 -3.96
N ILE A 17 -13.66 -0.69 -3.13
CA ILE A 17 -14.66 0.31 -3.56
C ILE A 17 -14.00 1.36 -4.46
N GLN A 18 -12.84 1.89 -4.08
CA GLN A 18 -12.07 2.85 -4.87
C GLN A 18 -11.75 2.31 -6.27
N THR A 19 -11.23 1.08 -6.35
CA THR A 19 -10.85 0.45 -7.62
C THR A 19 -12.06 0.11 -8.50
N ALA A 20 -13.15 -0.39 -7.92
CA ALA A 20 -14.42 -0.61 -8.63
C ALA A 20 -14.99 0.70 -9.19
N LEU A 21 -15.01 1.76 -8.36
CA LEU A 21 -15.49 3.08 -8.75
C LEU A 21 -14.68 3.67 -9.91
N THR A 22 -13.34 3.61 -9.84
CA THR A 22 -12.46 4.04 -10.93
C THR A 22 -12.79 3.30 -12.24
N ARG A 23 -12.92 1.98 -12.19
CA ARG A 23 -13.18 1.15 -13.37
C ARG A 23 -14.55 1.43 -13.99
N GLN A 24 -15.58 1.65 -13.17
CA GLN A 24 -16.94 1.91 -13.65
C GLN A 24 -17.05 3.30 -14.29
N ILE A 25 -16.44 4.32 -13.69
CA ILE A 25 -16.44 5.69 -14.24
C ILE A 25 -15.62 5.77 -15.53
N ALA A 26 -14.53 5.00 -15.65
CA ALA A 26 -13.68 4.99 -16.84
C ALA A 26 -14.30 4.28 -18.06
N ARG A 27 -15.50 3.69 -17.96
CA ARG A 27 -16.17 3.02 -19.09
C ARG A 27 -16.56 4.04 -20.17
N PRO A 28 -16.39 3.72 -21.47
CA PRO A 28 -16.82 4.59 -22.57
C PRO A 28 -18.35 4.79 -22.54
N ASN A 29 -18.81 6.01 -22.87
CA ASN A 29 -20.21 6.47 -22.84
C ASN A 29 -20.83 6.70 -21.45
N HIS A 30 -20.02 7.02 -20.43
CA HIS A 30 -20.54 7.33 -19.11
C HIS A 30 -21.14 8.74 -19.01
N ASN A 31 -22.41 8.84 -18.64
CA ASN A 31 -23.05 10.12 -18.31
C ASN A 31 -22.45 10.72 -17.04
N ILE A 32 -22.17 12.03 -17.04
CA ILE A 32 -21.61 12.77 -15.88
C ILE A 32 -22.51 12.63 -14.65
N SER A 33 -23.83 12.71 -14.82
CA SER A 33 -24.84 12.56 -13.76
C SER A 33 -24.81 11.17 -13.12
N ALA A 34 -24.66 10.11 -13.93
CA ALA A 34 -24.51 8.75 -13.45
C ALA A 34 -23.22 8.60 -12.62
N GLY A 35 -22.13 9.29 -13.00
CA GLY A 35 -20.86 9.28 -12.27
C GLY A 35 -20.99 9.90 -10.88
N PHE A 36 -21.71 11.03 -10.76
CA PHE A 36 -22.01 11.63 -9.46
C PHE A 36 -22.89 10.74 -8.58
N CYS A 37 -23.90 10.09 -9.17
CA CYS A 37 -24.74 9.14 -8.46
C CYS A 37 -23.95 7.92 -7.97
N LEU A 38 -23.07 7.36 -8.81
CA LEU A 38 -22.24 6.23 -8.44
C LEU A 38 -21.29 6.59 -7.28
N LEU A 39 -20.61 7.75 -7.35
CA LEU A 39 -19.76 8.26 -6.27
C LEU A 39 -20.57 8.43 -4.97
N LYS A 40 -21.79 8.98 -5.03
CA LYS A 40 -22.65 9.16 -3.86
C LYS A 40 -22.97 7.82 -3.17
N HIS A 41 -23.24 6.76 -3.93
CA HIS A 41 -23.49 5.43 -3.37
C HIS A 41 -22.20 4.79 -2.84
N ALA A 42 -21.08 4.94 -3.56
CA ALA A 42 -19.78 4.48 -3.09
C ALA A 42 -19.36 5.12 -1.76
N VAL A 43 -19.53 6.44 -1.63
CA VAL A 43 -19.28 7.17 -0.38
C VAL A 43 -20.20 6.70 0.73
N ARG A 44 -21.50 6.50 0.47
CA ARG A 44 -22.43 5.98 1.50
C ARG A 44 -22.01 4.61 2.02
N ILE A 45 -21.67 3.68 1.12
CA ILE A 45 -21.27 2.32 1.48
C ILE A 45 -19.93 2.34 2.22
N SER A 46 -18.92 3.03 1.69
CA SER A 46 -17.57 3.06 2.28
C SER A 46 -17.55 3.77 3.64
N LEU A 47 -18.32 4.85 3.79
CA LEU A 47 -18.41 5.63 5.02
C LEU A 47 -19.18 4.85 6.10
N PHE A 48 -20.26 4.15 5.74
CA PHE A 48 -20.94 3.25 6.67
C PHE A 48 -19.99 2.16 7.18
N LEU A 49 -19.25 1.52 6.26
CA LEU A 49 -18.30 0.47 6.60
C LEU A 49 -17.12 0.99 7.45
N SER A 50 -16.60 2.17 7.13
CA SER A 50 -15.46 2.76 7.86
C SER A 50 -15.84 3.29 9.23
N ILE A 51 -17.05 3.83 9.42
CA ILE A 51 -17.57 4.18 10.75
C ILE A 51 -17.74 2.91 11.59
N LEU A 52 -18.29 1.84 11.03
CA LEU A 52 -18.43 0.56 11.73
C LEU A 52 -17.06 0.02 12.15
N CYS A 53 -16.08 0.00 11.24
CA CYS A 53 -14.73 -0.43 11.55
C CYS A 53 -14.02 0.50 12.55
N SER A 54 -14.27 1.81 12.50
CA SER A 54 -13.75 2.78 13.46
C SER A 54 -14.28 2.49 14.86
N PHE A 55 -15.60 2.31 14.99
CA PHE A 55 -16.25 1.95 16.24
C PHE A 55 -15.70 0.63 16.79
N VAL A 56 -15.72 -0.44 15.99
CA VAL A 56 -15.20 -1.76 16.40
C VAL A 56 -13.75 -1.65 16.85
N THR A 57 -12.89 -0.98 16.08
CA THR A 57 -11.46 -0.85 16.42
C THR A 57 -11.23 -0.04 17.68
N PHE A 58 -12.02 1.02 17.91
CA PHE A 58 -11.90 1.86 19.10
C PHE A 58 -12.24 1.09 20.38
N PHE A 59 -13.32 0.30 20.37
CA PHE A 59 -13.76 -0.49 21.52
C PHE A 59 -12.92 -1.76 21.71
N LEU A 60 -12.57 -2.45 20.63
CA LEU A 60 -11.71 -3.65 20.66
C LEU A 60 -10.21 -3.30 20.66
N ALA A 61 -9.81 -2.03 20.82
CA ALA A 61 -8.39 -1.66 20.84
C ALA A 61 -7.59 -2.44 21.90
N LYS A 62 -8.17 -2.66 23.09
CA LYS A 62 -7.53 -3.44 24.16
C LYS A 62 -7.29 -4.90 23.78
N PRO A 63 -8.31 -5.71 23.39
CA PRO A 63 -8.08 -7.09 22.99
C PRO A 63 -7.20 -7.21 21.75
N ILE A 64 -7.33 -6.30 20.77
CA ILE A 64 -6.46 -6.28 19.59
C ILE A 64 -4.99 -6.07 20.02
N CYS A 65 -4.70 -5.08 20.87
CA CYS A 65 -3.32 -4.83 21.29
C CYS A 65 -2.74 -5.94 22.18
N TYR A 66 -3.57 -6.58 23.01
CA TYR A 66 -3.13 -7.65 23.92
C TYR A 66 -2.94 -8.99 23.18
N GLN A 67 -3.94 -9.43 22.42
CA GLN A 67 -3.95 -10.75 21.80
C GLN A 67 -3.23 -10.77 20.45
N LEU A 68 -3.45 -9.73 19.62
CA LEU A 68 -2.92 -9.69 18.27
C LEU A 68 -1.52 -9.06 18.22
N LEU A 69 -1.35 -7.84 18.76
CA LEU A 69 -0.05 -7.14 18.71
C LEU A 69 0.92 -7.51 19.84
N ARG A 70 0.42 -8.06 20.95
CA ARG A 70 1.18 -8.31 22.19
C ARG A 70 1.97 -7.10 22.70
N ALA A 71 1.43 -5.90 22.49
CA ALA A 71 2.04 -4.63 22.86
C ALA A 71 0.98 -3.65 23.39
N THR A 72 0.85 -3.55 24.71
CA THR A 72 -0.16 -2.72 25.40
C THR A 72 0.04 -1.23 25.17
N GLU A 73 1.29 -0.79 24.95
CA GLU A 73 1.63 0.60 24.63
C GLU A 73 0.99 1.10 23.32
N CYS A 74 0.53 0.19 22.46
CA CYS A 74 -0.13 0.55 21.20
C CYS A 74 -1.62 0.90 21.36
N ILE A 75 -2.23 0.67 22.53
CA ILE A 75 -3.67 0.93 22.75
C ILE A 75 -4.07 2.38 22.42
N PRO A 76 -3.41 3.43 22.96
CA PRO A 76 -3.78 4.81 22.62
C PRO A 76 -3.57 5.12 21.13
N CYS A 77 -2.48 4.60 20.55
CA CYS A 77 -2.18 4.76 19.12
C CYS A 77 -3.28 4.16 18.24
N LEU A 78 -3.75 2.95 18.54
CA LEU A 78 -4.80 2.30 17.74
C LEU A 78 -6.15 3.02 17.86
N LYS A 79 -6.49 3.52 19.06
CA LYS A 79 -7.69 4.33 19.26
C LYS A 79 -7.67 5.63 18.46
N ILE A 80 -6.57 6.38 18.51
CA ILE A 80 -6.44 7.63 17.74
C ILE A 80 -6.51 7.33 16.24
N LEU A 81 -5.84 6.27 15.78
CA LEU A 81 -5.85 5.86 14.38
C LEU A 81 -7.26 5.52 13.87
N SER A 82 -8.11 4.94 14.70
CA SER A 82 -9.50 4.61 14.32
C SER A 82 -10.30 5.83 13.88
N LEU A 83 -9.96 7.03 14.37
CA LEU A 83 -10.59 8.29 13.98
C LEU A 83 -10.26 8.70 12.53
N ALA A 84 -9.17 8.18 11.95
CA ALA A 84 -8.80 8.46 10.56
C ALA A 84 -9.66 7.70 9.53
N PHE A 85 -10.22 6.54 9.88
CA PHE A 85 -10.86 5.65 8.90
C PHE A 85 -11.99 6.30 8.08
N PRO A 86 -12.90 7.10 8.66
CA PRO A 86 -13.93 7.78 7.88
C PRO A 86 -13.34 8.72 6.82
N PHE A 87 -12.33 9.51 7.18
CA PHE A 87 -11.66 10.45 6.28
C PHE A 87 -10.90 9.72 5.17
N VAL A 88 -10.18 8.67 5.53
CA VAL A 88 -9.46 7.81 4.57
C VAL A 88 -10.45 7.21 3.56
N SER A 89 -11.61 6.73 4.01
CA SER A 89 -12.63 6.12 3.14
C SER A 89 -13.26 7.13 2.17
N LEU A 90 -13.54 8.34 2.65
CA LEU A 90 -14.08 9.43 1.84
C LEU A 90 -13.05 9.90 0.80
N LYS A 91 -11.82 10.16 1.25
CA LYS A 91 -10.66 10.50 0.40
C LYS A 91 -10.46 9.46 -0.70
N GLY A 92 -10.47 8.17 -0.35
CA GLY A 92 -10.26 7.09 -1.32
C GLY A 92 -11.39 6.99 -2.36
N CYS A 93 -12.65 7.22 -1.99
CA CYS A 93 -13.75 7.29 -2.96
C CYS A 93 -13.61 8.50 -3.91
N LEU A 94 -13.27 9.67 -3.39
CA LEU A 94 -13.03 10.87 -4.19
C LEU A 94 -11.86 10.69 -5.15
N SER A 95 -10.75 10.13 -4.66
CA SER A 95 -9.60 9.75 -5.48
C SER A 95 -10.00 8.75 -6.58
N GLY A 96 -10.78 7.72 -6.23
CA GLY A 96 -11.30 6.76 -7.21
C GLY A 96 -12.11 7.41 -8.33
N TYR A 97 -12.92 8.41 -8.01
CA TYR A 97 -13.66 9.22 -8.98
C TYR A 97 -12.74 10.05 -9.88
N PHE A 98 -11.79 10.79 -9.31
CA PHE A 98 -10.87 11.64 -10.07
C PHE A 98 -9.96 10.83 -11.00
N ILE A 99 -9.48 9.67 -10.56
CA ILE A 99 -8.73 8.74 -11.40
C ILE A 99 -9.62 8.21 -12.53
N GLY A 100 -10.89 7.88 -12.24
CA GLY A 100 -11.86 7.39 -13.23
C GLY A 100 -12.16 8.38 -14.36
N ILE A 101 -12.23 9.68 -14.04
CA ILE A 101 -12.41 10.77 -15.04
C ILE A 101 -11.09 11.27 -15.65
N GLN A 102 -9.97 10.53 -15.45
CA GLN A 102 -8.64 10.88 -15.96
C GLN A 102 -8.04 12.21 -15.42
N LYS A 103 -8.54 12.72 -14.28
CA LYS A 103 -7.97 13.88 -13.56
C LYS A 103 -7.14 13.42 -12.36
N SER A 104 -6.13 12.59 -12.60
CA SER A 104 -5.26 12.02 -11.55
C SER A 104 -4.44 13.08 -10.79
N VAL A 105 -4.23 14.26 -11.39
CA VAL A 105 -3.51 15.40 -10.78
C VAL A 105 -4.15 15.84 -9.46
N GLU A 106 -5.49 15.82 -9.36
CA GLU A 106 -6.20 16.18 -8.12
C GLU A 106 -5.89 15.20 -6.98
N THR A 107 -5.78 13.91 -7.30
CA THR A 107 -5.36 12.89 -6.33
C THR A 107 -3.90 13.08 -5.93
N ALA A 108 -3.02 13.41 -6.88
CA ALA A 108 -1.60 13.64 -6.61
C ALA A 108 -1.39 14.82 -5.65
N TRP A 109 -2.08 15.94 -5.88
CA TRP A 109 -2.07 17.08 -4.94
C TRP A 109 -2.59 16.70 -3.56
N GLY A 110 -3.69 15.95 -3.49
CA GLY A 110 -4.21 15.43 -2.22
C GLY A 110 -3.17 14.63 -1.43
N GLN A 111 -2.40 13.75 -2.10
CA GLN A 111 -1.34 12.96 -1.47
C GLN A 111 -0.14 13.81 -1.02
N LEU A 112 0.26 14.81 -1.82
CA LEU A 112 1.35 15.70 -1.44
C LEU A 112 0.99 16.54 -0.21
N VAL A 113 -0.19 17.14 -0.21
CA VAL A 113 -0.64 17.94 0.95
C VAL A 113 -0.86 17.05 2.18
N GLU A 114 -1.32 15.81 2.01
CA GLU A 114 -1.38 14.84 3.11
C GLU A 114 -0.02 14.66 3.78
N GLN A 115 1.06 14.43 3.01
CA GLN A 115 2.40 14.22 3.59
C GLN A 115 2.94 15.50 4.23
N ILE A 116 2.72 16.67 3.61
CA ILE A 116 3.13 17.97 4.18
C ILE A 116 2.39 18.22 5.51
N ALA A 117 1.07 18.05 5.53
CA ALA A 117 0.26 18.23 6.72
C ALA A 117 0.60 17.22 7.82
N LYS A 118 0.88 15.96 7.46
CA LYS A 118 1.31 14.92 8.39
C LYS A 118 2.66 15.24 9.02
N ILE A 119 3.67 15.59 8.23
CA ILE A 119 5.00 15.94 8.77
C ILE A 119 4.93 17.24 9.58
N GLY A 120 4.23 18.25 9.05
CA GLY A 120 4.05 19.54 9.71
C GLY A 120 3.32 19.44 11.04
N SER A 121 2.24 18.66 11.11
CA SER A 121 1.50 18.45 12.37
C SER A 121 2.32 17.68 13.42
N VAL A 122 3.09 16.66 13.02
CA VAL A 122 4.00 15.96 13.95
C VAL A 122 5.06 16.91 14.49
N TYR A 123 5.65 17.75 13.62
CA TYR A 123 6.65 18.74 14.02
C TYR A 123 6.07 19.81 14.96
N LEU A 124 4.88 20.36 14.65
CA LEU A 124 4.23 21.35 15.52
C LEU A 124 3.85 20.77 16.88
N LEU A 125 3.30 19.54 16.90
CA LEU A 125 2.99 18.84 18.14
C LEU A 125 4.24 18.51 18.94
N SER A 126 5.33 18.10 18.28
CA SER A 126 6.57 17.79 19.00
C SER A 126 7.17 19.04 19.62
N VAL A 127 7.25 20.17 18.90
CA VAL A 127 7.84 21.42 19.40
C VAL A 127 7.00 22.04 20.53
N THR A 128 5.67 22.04 20.41
CA THR A 128 4.78 22.62 21.44
C THR A 128 4.78 21.83 22.74
N PHE A 129 4.88 20.50 22.69
CA PHE A 129 4.88 19.63 23.87
C PHE A 129 6.28 19.25 24.35
N PHE A 130 7.35 19.63 23.64
CA PHE A 130 8.74 19.33 24.00
C PHE A 130 9.10 19.86 25.40
N SER A 131 8.51 21.01 25.78
CA SER A 131 8.73 21.62 27.09
C SER A 131 8.01 20.92 28.25
N MET A 132 7.06 20.02 27.97
CA MET A 132 6.14 19.46 29.00
C MET A 132 6.20 17.93 29.11
N VAL A 133 6.52 17.18 28.05
CA VAL A 133 6.51 15.70 28.06
C VAL A 133 7.50 15.11 27.05
N VAL A 134 8.13 13.97 27.39
CA VAL A 134 8.88 13.13 26.43
C VAL A 134 7.95 12.72 25.27
N PRO A 135 8.32 12.95 23.99
CA PRO A 135 7.44 12.70 22.85
C PRO A 135 7.09 11.20 22.73
N LYS A 136 5.81 10.87 22.91
CA LYS A 136 5.28 9.52 22.79
C LYS A 136 4.83 9.19 21.37
N ALA A 137 4.80 7.91 21.02
CA ALA A 137 4.47 7.42 19.67
C ALA A 137 3.10 7.88 19.14
N TYR A 138 2.14 8.22 20.02
CA TYR A 138 0.81 8.67 19.59
C TYR A 138 0.80 10.04 18.91
N PHE A 139 1.84 10.88 19.09
CA PHE A 139 1.95 12.15 18.36
C PHE A 139 2.08 11.92 16.85
N ALA A 140 2.85 10.89 16.45
CA ALA A 140 2.95 10.49 15.05
C ALA A 140 1.60 10.04 14.47
N VAL A 141 0.76 9.41 15.29
CA VAL A 141 -0.57 8.95 14.88
C VAL A 141 -1.56 10.10 14.72
N TRP A 142 -1.52 11.09 15.61
CA TRP A 142 -2.27 12.33 15.43
C TRP A 142 -1.89 13.03 14.13
N GLY A 143 -0.61 12.99 13.74
CA GLY A 143 -0.18 13.51 12.45
C GLY A 143 -0.78 12.76 11.26
N ILE A 144 -0.95 11.43 11.35
CA ILE A 144 -1.69 10.66 10.34
C ILE A 144 -3.13 11.15 10.24
N VAL A 145 -3.83 11.28 11.37
CA VAL A 145 -5.22 11.75 11.40
C VAL A 145 -5.34 13.16 10.79
N ALA A 146 -4.46 14.07 11.18
CA ALA A 146 -4.45 15.44 10.65
C ALA A 146 -4.19 15.47 9.13
N GLY A 147 -3.20 14.70 8.64
CA GLY A 147 -2.92 14.59 7.21
C GLY A 147 -4.11 14.06 6.41
N GLU A 148 -4.77 13.02 6.92
CA GLU A 148 -5.96 12.44 6.31
C GLU A 148 -7.14 13.42 6.26
N ILE A 149 -7.37 14.20 7.33
CA ILE A 149 -8.40 15.23 7.35
C ILE A 149 -8.11 16.31 6.32
N VAL A 150 -6.90 16.87 6.31
CA VAL A 150 -6.53 17.96 5.39
C VAL A 150 -6.65 17.50 3.93
N SER A 151 -6.13 16.31 3.60
CA SER A 151 -6.22 15.74 2.26
C SER A 151 -7.67 15.46 1.84
N CYS A 152 -8.48 14.93 2.75
CA CYS A 152 -9.90 14.68 2.51
C CYS A 152 -10.66 15.99 2.23
N LEU A 153 -10.39 17.06 2.99
CA LEU A 153 -11.02 18.36 2.78
C LEU A 153 -10.65 18.98 1.43
N LEU A 154 -9.39 18.83 1.00
CA LEU A 154 -8.94 19.30 -0.32
C LEU A 154 -9.61 18.54 -1.46
N LEU A 155 -9.64 17.21 -1.41
CA LEU A 155 -10.32 16.43 -2.44
C LEU A 155 -11.83 16.70 -2.46
N LEU A 156 -12.43 16.95 -1.29
CA LEU A 156 -13.84 17.34 -1.19
C LEU A 156 -14.09 18.72 -1.80
N SER A 157 -13.22 19.70 -1.56
CA SER A 157 -13.36 21.04 -2.16
C SER A 157 -13.19 21.00 -3.68
N CYS A 158 -12.21 20.24 -4.19
CA CYS A 158 -12.06 19.99 -5.64
C CYS A 158 -13.31 19.33 -6.22
N TYR A 159 -13.90 18.35 -5.51
CA TYR A 159 -15.13 17.71 -5.94
C TYR A 159 -16.32 18.67 -5.98
N LEU A 160 -16.51 19.49 -4.95
CA LEU A 160 -17.60 20.48 -4.89
C LEU A 160 -17.46 21.53 -6.00
N TYR A 161 -16.24 21.97 -6.29
CA TYR A 161 -15.96 22.88 -7.41
C TYR A 161 -16.32 22.23 -8.75
N HIS A 162 -15.86 20.99 -8.98
CA HIS A 162 -16.16 20.23 -10.19
C HIS A 162 -17.66 19.96 -10.36
N HIS A 163 -18.34 19.60 -9.27
CA HIS A 163 -19.78 19.39 -9.25
C HIS A 163 -20.52 20.69 -9.58
N LYS A 164 -20.15 21.82 -8.97
CA LYS A 164 -20.79 23.13 -9.23
C LYS A 164 -20.60 23.58 -10.69
N GLN A 165 -19.44 23.33 -11.29
CA GLN A 165 -19.17 23.68 -12.68
C GLN A 165 -20.05 22.88 -13.66
N ASN A 166 -20.14 21.55 -13.47
CA ASN A 166 -20.88 20.67 -14.37
C ASN A 166 -22.39 20.61 -14.06
N SER A 167 -22.79 20.89 -12.82
CA SER A 167 -24.20 20.99 -12.41
C SER A 167 -24.90 22.19 -13.06
N LYS A 168 -24.17 23.28 -13.36
CA LYS A 168 -24.71 24.44 -14.09
C LYS A 168 -25.01 24.14 -15.56
N GLN A 169 -24.31 23.17 -16.16
CA GLN A 169 -24.56 22.71 -17.54
C GLN A 169 -25.72 21.69 -17.62
N THR A 170 -26.14 21.10 -16.50
CA THR A 170 -27.16 20.03 -16.44
C THR A 170 -28.53 20.49 -15.94
N ILE A 171 -28.78 21.81 -15.81
CA ILE A 171 -30.06 22.39 -15.32
C ILE A 171 -31.29 21.99 -16.18
N ALA A 172 -31.08 21.40 -17.36
CA ALA A 172 -32.17 20.84 -18.18
C ALA A 172 -32.63 19.41 -17.79
N GLY A 173 -32.02 18.76 -16.79
CA GLY A 173 -32.40 17.40 -16.34
C GLY A 173 -32.53 17.32 -14.83
N SER A 174 -33.68 16.86 -14.33
CA SER A 174 -33.97 16.68 -12.91
C SER A 174 -32.79 16.03 -12.16
N GLY A 175 -32.43 16.54 -10.98
CA GLY A 175 -31.33 16.03 -10.12
C GLY A 175 -31.51 14.61 -9.57
N HIS A 176 -32.32 13.79 -10.22
CA HIS A 176 -32.53 12.39 -9.93
C HIS A 176 -31.50 11.52 -10.63
N CYS A 177 -31.02 10.51 -9.92
CA CYS A 177 -30.18 9.49 -10.53
C CYS A 177 -30.97 8.78 -11.63
N PRO A 178 -30.37 8.56 -12.82
CA PRO A 178 -31.10 8.00 -13.96
C PRO A 178 -31.53 6.54 -13.76
N ARG A 179 -31.07 5.88 -12.69
CA ARG A 179 -31.47 4.52 -12.30
C ARG A 179 -31.73 4.44 -10.79
N SER A 180 -32.42 3.37 -10.39
CA SER A 180 -32.69 3.07 -8.98
C SER A 180 -31.41 2.94 -8.15
N SER A 181 -31.47 3.34 -6.88
CA SER A 181 -30.37 3.21 -5.91
C SER A 181 -29.85 1.78 -5.80
N GLY A 182 -30.75 0.78 -5.86
CA GLY A 182 -30.38 -0.64 -5.80
C GLY A 182 -29.53 -1.10 -6.98
N PHE A 183 -29.71 -0.52 -8.17
CA PHE A 183 -28.89 -0.84 -9.34
C PHE A 183 -27.44 -0.40 -9.13
N TYR A 184 -27.21 0.84 -8.70
CA TYR A 184 -25.86 1.37 -8.45
C TYR A 184 -25.15 0.63 -7.32
N CYS A 185 -25.85 0.31 -6.22
CA CYS A 185 -25.26 -0.49 -5.14
C CYS A 185 -24.87 -1.88 -5.61
N ARG A 186 -25.75 -2.57 -6.35
CA ARG A 186 -25.46 -3.91 -6.88
C ARG A 186 -24.30 -3.87 -7.88
N GLU A 187 -24.32 -2.92 -8.81
CA GLU A 187 -23.26 -2.76 -9.81
C GLU A 187 -21.91 -2.51 -9.13
N LEU A 188 -21.86 -1.59 -8.15
CA LEU A 188 -20.64 -1.30 -7.40
C LEU A 188 -20.15 -2.51 -6.60
N LEU A 189 -21.03 -3.18 -5.86
CA LEU A 189 -20.67 -4.32 -5.00
C LEU A 189 -20.22 -5.54 -5.82
N THR A 190 -20.80 -5.77 -7.01
CA THR A 190 -20.40 -6.88 -7.88
C THR A 190 -18.93 -6.78 -8.29
N ASP A 191 -18.44 -5.57 -8.55
CA ASP A 191 -17.02 -5.33 -8.86
C ASP A 191 -16.17 -5.17 -7.58
N ALA A 192 -16.68 -4.51 -6.54
CA ALA A 192 -15.91 -4.17 -5.34
C ALA A 192 -15.61 -5.39 -4.46
N VAL A 193 -16.57 -6.30 -4.26
CA VAL A 193 -16.39 -7.47 -3.39
C VAL A 193 -15.21 -8.36 -3.81
N PRO A 194 -15.10 -8.82 -5.08
CA PRO A 194 -13.97 -9.67 -5.48
C PRO A 194 -12.62 -8.92 -5.39
N LEU A 195 -12.60 -7.62 -5.68
CA LEU A 195 -11.40 -6.79 -5.54
C LEU A 195 -11.00 -6.64 -4.07
N THR A 196 -11.96 -6.42 -3.17
CA THR A 196 -11.73 -6.34 -1.72
C THR A 196 -11.20 -7.67 -1.18
N VAL A 197 -11.80 -8.81 -1.54
CA VAL A 197 -11.34 -10.15 -1.10
C VAL A 197 -9.90 -10.38 -1.56
N ASN A 198 -9.58 -10.08 -2.82
CA ASN A 198 -8.22 -10.21 -3.35
C ASN A 198 -7.21 -9.36 -2.57
N ARG A 199 -7.55 -8.11 -2.22
CA ARG A 199 -6.69 -7.23 -1.44
C ARG A 199 -6.56 -7.67 0.01
N LEU A 200 -7.63 -8.19 0.61
CA LEU A 200 -7.63 -8.71 1.97
C LEU A 200 -6.79 -9.97 2.11
N SER A 201 -6.82 -10.88 1.14
CA SER A 201 -5.97 -12.07 1.16
C SER A 201 -4.49 -11.70 1.25
N LEU A 202 -4.04 -10.71 0.47
CA LEU A 202 -2.65 -10.26 0.50
C LEU A 202 -2.32 -9.46 1.76
N THR A 203 -3.14 -8.46 2.10
CA THR A 203 -2.87 -7.59 3.26
C THR A 203 -3.03 -8.31 4.59
N GLY A 204 -3.91 -9.31 4.68
CA GLY A 204 -4.06 -10.19 5.83
C GLY A 204 -2.81 -11.02 6.07
N LEU A 205 -2.24 -11.63 5.02
CA LEU A 205 -0.98 -12.37 5.14
C LEU A 205 0.20 -11.45 5.53
N GLN A 206 0.29 -10.25 4.95
CA GLN A 206 1.29 -9.26 5.33
C GLN A 206 1.11 -8.75 6.78
N CYS A 207 -0.13 -8.68 7.25
CA CYS A 207 -0.46 -8.35 8.63
C CYS A 207 0.03 -9.45 9.58
N LEU A 208 -0.28 -10.71 9.27
CA LEU A 208 0.22 -11.86 10.02
C LEU A 208 1.75 -11.87 10.07
N GLU A 209 2.40 -11.68 8.93
CA GLU A 209 3.86 -11.57 8.86
C GLU A 209 4.40 -10.48 9.78
N SER A 210 3.86 -9.26 9.70
CA SER A 210 4.31 -8.13 10.51
C SER A 210 4.12 -8.33 12.00
N ILE A 211 3.14 -9.14 12.41
CA ILE A 211 2.89 -9.53 13.80
C ILE A 211 3.85 -10.66 14.23
N LEU A 212 4.12 -11.62 13.35
CA LEU A 212 4.96 -12.78 13.64
C LEU A 212 6.43 -12.41 13.84
N ILE A 213 6.97 -11.48 13.04
CA ILE A 213 8.40 -11.11 13.12
C ILE A 213 8.82 -10.65 14.53
N PRO A 214 8.22 -9.61 15.15
CA PRO A 214 8.61 -9.19 16.51
C PRO A 214 8.36 -10.29 17.55
N HIS A 215 7.31 -11.11 17.36
CA HIS A 215 7.03 -12.22 18.26
C HIS A 215 8.13 -13.29 18.22
N MET A 216 8.56 -13.72 17.03
CA MET A 216 9.60 -14.72 16.86
C MET A 216 10.99 -14.17 17.26
N LEU A 217 11.24 -12.88 17.01
CA LEU A 217 12.45 -12.21 17.51
C LEU A 217 12.51 -12.17 19.03
N ASN A 218 11.37 -11.99 19.72
CA ASN A 218 11.34 -12.07 21.18
C ASN A 218 11.72 -13.48 21.69
N LEU A 219 11.33 -14.54 20.99
CA LEU A 219 11.75 -15.90 21.34
C LEU A 219 13.27 -16.10 21.18
N TYR A 220 13.86 -15.52 20.13
CA TYR A 220 15.30 -15.58 19.88
C TYR A 220 16.11 -14.74 20.88
N LEU A 221 15.73 -13.47 21.07
CA LEU A 221 16.44 -12.52 21.94
C LEU A 221 16.13 -12.70 23.43
N LYS A 222 15.04 -13.40 23.76
CA LYS A 222 14.47 -13.51 25.13
C LYS A 222 14.21 -12.14 25.77
N ASN A 223 14.00 -11.10 24.95
CA ASN A 223 13.79 -9.73 25.37
C ASN A 223 12.84 -9.02 24.38
N GLY A 224 11.64 -8.68 24.85
CA GLY A 224 10.59 -8.08 24.04
C GLY A 224 10.94 -6.68 23.55
N ASP A 225 11.60 -5.88 24.38
CA ASP A 225 11.96 -4.50 24.05
C ASP A 225 13.03 -4.46 22.96
N GLN A 226 14.05 -5.32 23.08
CA GLN A 226 15.08 -5.45 22.04
C GLN A 226 14.49 -5.97 20.71
N ALA A 227 13.55 -6.91 20.76
CA ALA A 227 12.85 -7.39 19.56
C ALA A 227 12.07 -6.27 18.86
N LEU A 228 11.38 -5.42 19.62
CA LEU A 228 10.64 -4.27 19.10
C LEU A 228 11.57 -3.18 18.54
N ILE A 229 12.68 -2.86 19.20
CA ILE A 229 13.69 -1.94 18.70
C ILE A 229 14.22 -2.43 17.36
N LEU A 230 14.61 -3.71 17.30
CA LEU A 230 15.23 -4.29 16.12
C LEU A 230 14.25 -4.41 14.94
N TYR A 231 13.00 -4.78 15.21
CA TYR A 231 11.92 -4.72 14.21
C TYR A 231 11.64 -3.28 13.76
N GLY A 232 11.67 -2.31 14.68
CA GLY A 232 11.49 -0.89 14.41
C GLY A 232 12.59 -0.35 13.51
N THR A 233 13.85 -0.69 13.77
CA THR A 233 15.00 -0.36 12.92
C THR A 233 14.84 -0.96 11.53
N LEU A 234 14.46 -2.25 11.43
CA LEU A 234 14.25 -2.92 10.15
C LEU A 234 13.15 -2.23 9.33
N THR A 235 11.96 -2.04 9.92
CA THR A 235 10.79 -1.57 9.17
C THR A 235 10.72 -0.06 9.00
N GLY A 236 11.26 0.72 9.96
CA GLY A 236 11.24 2.17 9.96
C GLY A 236 12.47 2.84 9.34
N MET A 237 13.61 2.16 9.29
CA MET A 237 14.87 2.71 8.76
C MET A 237 15.37 1.93 7.53
N VAL A 238 15.57 0.62 7.68
CA VAL A 238 16.26 -0.20 6.67
C VAL A 238 15.40 -0.47 5.43
N LEU A 239 14.18 -0.99 5.60
CA LEU A 239 13.29 -1.33 4.48
C LEU A 239 12.92 -0.11 3.62
N PRO A 240 12.62 1.09 4.17
CA PRO A 240 12.41 2.28 3.34
C PRO A 240 13.60 2.62 2.43
N CYS A 241 14.83 2.53 2.95
CA CYS A 241 16.05 2.74 2.14
C CYS A 241 16.20 1.69 1.04
N ILE A 242 15.95 0.42 1.35
CA ILE A 242 16.01 -0.68 0.36
C ILE A 242 14.89 -0.53 -0.68
N MET A 243 13.70 -0.10 -0.27
CA MET A 243 12.55 0.04 -1.17
C MET A 243 12.60 1.33 -1.99
N PHE A 244 13.42 2.32 -1.62
CA PHE A 244 13.44 3.63 -2.29
C PHE A 244 13.63 3.52 -3.83
N PRO A 245 14.57 2.72 -4.36
CA PRO A 245 14.75 2.56 -5.81
C PRO A 245 13.58 1.87 -6.52
N THR A 246 12.65 1.22 -5.79
CA THR A 246 11.44 0.65 -6.41
C THR A 246 10.52 1.70 -7.02
N THR A 247 10.63 2.97 -6.60
CA THR A 247 9.90 4.08 -7.23
C THR A 247 10.31 4.28 -8.70
N LEU A 248 11.61 4.12 -9.01
CA LEU A 248 12.14 4.19 -10.37
C LEU A 248 11.62 3.02 -11.23
N THR A 249 11.62 1.81 -10.68
CA THR A 249 11.12 0.63 -11.39
C THR A 249 9.60 0.63 -11.54
N ALA A 250 8.87 1.23 -10.60
CA ALA A 250 7.44 1.45 -10.70
C ALA A 250 7.11 2.46 -11.80
N SER A 251 7.82 3.60 -11.87
CA SER A 251 7.65 4.59 -12.95
C SER A 251 7.85 3.96 -14.33
N LEU A 252 8.88 3.13 -14.49
CA LEU A 252 9.06 2.36 -15.72
C LEU A 252 7.91 1.42 -16.00
N SER A 253 7.49 0.63 -15.01
CA SER A 253 6.36 -0.30 -15.16
C SER A 253 5.09 0.43 -15.62
N THR A 254 4.84 1.65 -15.13
CA THR A 254 3.70 2.48 -15.57
C THR A 254 3.84 3.06 -16.97
N MET A 255 5.06 3.31 -17.47
CA MET A 255 5.28 3.71 -18.87
C MET A 255 5.22 2.52 -19.84
N LEU A 256 5.57 1.33 -19.37
CA LEU A 256 5.60 0.10 -20.16
C LEU A 256 4.21 -0.52 -20.30
N LEU A 257 3.34 -0.40 -19.29
CA LEU A 257 1.99 -0.96 -19.29
C LEU A 257 1.16 -0.53 -20.51
N PRO A 258 1.08 0.76 -20.87
CA PRO A 258 0.32 1.24 -22.03
C PRO A 258 0.83 0.62 -23.33
N ALA A 259 2.16 0.60 -23.56
CA ALA A 259 2.78 0.03 -24.75
C ALA A 259 2.53 -1.50 -24.88
N ILE A 260 2.45 -2.23 -23.78
CA ILE A 260 2.13 -3.68 -23.78
C ILE A 260 0.63 -3.91 -24.00
N SER A 261 -0.23 -3.03 -23.48
CA SER A 261 -1.69 -3.14 -23.59
C SER A 261 -2.26 -2.67 -24.94
N SER A 262 -1.60 -1.72 -25.62
CA SER A 262 -2.01 -1.21 -26.94
C SER A 262 -1.66 -2.15 -28.09
N GLU A 263 -0.67 -3.02 -27.90
CA GLU A 263 -0.14 -3.98 -28.89
C GLU A 263 -0.86 -5.34 -28.82
N HIS A 264 -2.14 -5.36 -28.46
CA HIS A 264 -2.95 -6.59 -28.31
C HIS A 264 -3.49 -7.16 -29.64
N THR A 265 -2.81 -6.89 -30.75
CA THR A 265 -2.99 -7.57 -32.04
C THR A 265 -1.85 -8.57 -32.25
N LYS A 266 -2.16 -9.76 -32.76
CA LYS A 266 -1.24 -10.92 -32.85
C LYS A 266 0.08 -10.67 -33.62
N GLU A 267 0.21 -9.54 -34.31
CA GLU A 267 1.33 -9.24 -35.22
C GLU A 267 2.61 -8.72 -34.50
N HIS A 268 2.58 -8.43 -33.19
CA HIS A 268 3.69 -7.75 -32.50
C HIS A 268 4.25 -8.44 -31.23
N SER A 269 4.07 -9.77 -31.08
CA SER A 269 4.62 -10.54 -29.93
C SER A 269 6.14 -10.34 -29.71
N HIS A 270 6.91 -10.16 -30.78
CA HIS A 270 8.35 -9.87 -30.71
C HIS A 270 8.69 -8.49 -30.12
N ALA A 271 7.85 -7.48 -30.33
CA ALA A 271 8.03 -6.16 -29.73
C ALA A 271 7.81 -6.21 -28.21
N ILE A 272 6.74 -6.89 -27.78
CA ILE A 272 6.40 -7.08 -26.36
C ILE A 272 7.52 -7.82 -25.61
N SER A 273 8.02 -8.94 -26.16
CA SER A 273 9.13 -9.68 -25.55
C SER A 273 10.43 -8.87 -25.49
N GLY A 274 10.72 -8.05 -26.51
CA GLY A 274 11.85 -7.12 -26.51
C GLY A 274 11.76 -6.07 -25.39
N ILE A 275 10.58 -5.50 -25.19
CA ILE A 275 10.29 -4.53 -24.12
C ILE A 275 10.43 -5.20 -22.73
N ILE A 276 9.87 -6.39 -22.54
CA ILE A 276 9.99 -7.14 -21.28
C ILE A 276 11.46 -7.43 -20.96
N ARG A 277 12.26 -7.88 -21.94
CA ARG A 277 13.69 -8.16 -21.75
C ARG A 277 14.47 -6.90 -21.35
N LYS A 278 14.23 -5.77 -22.02
CA LYS A 278 14.86 -4.48 -21.65
C LYS A 278 14.48 -4.06 -20.23
N SER A 279 13.22 -4.25 -19.85
CA SER A 279 12.72 -3.93 -18.51
C SER A 279 13.37 -4.78 -17.42
N ILE A 280 13.51 -6.09 -17.66
CA ILE A 280 14.23 -7.01 -16.77
C ILE A 280 15.69 -6.58 -16.62
N CYS A 281 16.37 -6.31 -17.73
CA CYS A 281 17.77 -5.88 -17.73
C CYS A 281 17.94 -4.59 -16.91
N PHE A 282 17.08 -3.60 -17.13
CA PHE A 282 17.12 -2.35 -16.39
C PHE A 282 16.88 -2.55 -14.88
N CYS A 283 15.90 -3.35 -14.49
CA CYS A 283 15.62 -3.63 -13.08
C CYS A 283 16.78 -4.36 -12.40
N LEU A 284 17.44 -5.29 -13.11
CA LEU A 284 18.65 -5.96 -12.63
C LEU A 284 19.81 -4.98 -12.48
N ILE A 285 20.04 -4.07 -13.44
CA ILE A 285 21.10 -3.06 -13.35
C ILE A 285 20.88 -2.16 -12.12
N ILE A 286 19.67 -1.61 -11.91
CA ILE A 286 19.37 -0.82 -10.73
C ILE A 286 19.51 -1.64 -9.45
N GLY A 287 19.04 -2.89 -9.46
CA GLY A 287 19.12 -3.80 -8.33
C GLY A 287 20.55 -4.11 -7.91
N ILE A 288 21.41 -4.45 -8.87
CA ILE A 288 22.83 -4.72 -8.66
C ILE A 288 23.53 -3.44 -8.20
N PHE A 289 23.27 -2.30 -8.84
CA PHE A 289 23.83 -1.02 -8.45
C PHE A 289 23.47 -0.66 -7.00
N SER A 290 22.20 -0.82 -6.63
CA SER A 290 21.70 -0.56 -5.28
C SER A 290 22.31 -1.54 -4.26
N SER A 291 22.42 -2.82 -4.63
CA SER A 291 23.07 -3.83 -3.79
C SER A 291 24.54 -3.50 -3.56
N LEU A 292 25.30 -3.14 -4.60
CA LEU A 292 26.70 -2.77 -4.48
C LEU A 292 26.85 -1.50 -3.63
N PHE A 293 26.02 -0.49 -3.86
CA PHE A 293 26.00 0.72 -3.06
C PHE A 293 25.78 0.42 -1.57
N LEU A 294 24.80 -0.40 -1.22
CA LEU A 294 24.53 -0.78 0.18
C LEU A 294 25.60 -1.72 0.76
N LEU A 295 26.26 -2.56 -0.04
CA LEU A 295 27.37 -3.38 0.42
C LEU A 295 28.60 -2.54 0.79
N PHE A 296 28.93 -1.51 0.01
CA PHE A 296 30.08 -0.64 0.29
C PHE A 296 29.75 0.50 1.27
N PHE A 297 28.57 1.10 1.14
CA PHE A 297 28.18 2.31 1.87
C PHE A 297 27.03 2.10 2.85
N GLY A 298 26.56 0.86 3.08
CA GLY A 298 25.43 0.58 3.99
C GLY A 298 25.68 1.04 5.42
N ASN A 299 26.84 0.71 5.98
CA ASN A 299 27.23 1.13 7.34
C ASN A 299 27.30 2.66 7.45
N TRP A 300 27.94 3.32 6.49
CA TRP A 300 28.02 4.77 6.44
C TRP A 300 26.64 5.41 6.30
N SER A 301 25.79 4.87 5.41
CA SER A 301 24.43 5.38 5.19
C SER A 301 23.57 5.25 6.44
N GLY A 302 23.65 4.13 7.15
CA GLY A 302 22.93 3.93 8.40
C GLY A 302 23.34 4.91 9.50
N GLN A 303 24.64 5.18 9.64
CA GLN A 303 25.15 6.15 10.59
C GLN A 303 24.81 7.59 10.18
N PHE A 304 24.97 7.94 8.90
CA PHE A 304 24.71 9.28 8.40
C PHE A 304 23.22 9.65 8.46
N LEU A 305 22.34 8.76 7.99
CA LEU A 305 20.90 9.03 7.90
C LEU A 305 20.16 8.84 9.22
N PHE A 306 20.53 7.82 9.99
CA PHE A 306 19.76 7.40 11.17
C PHE A 306 20.53 7.50 12.49
N GLN A 307 21.81 7.88 12.46
CA GLN A 307 22.69 7.87 13.64
C GLN A 307 22.69 6.50 14.34
N SER A 308 22.59 5.43 13.55
CA SER A 308 22.39 4.06 14.04
C SER A 308 23.31 3.07 13.33
N ALA A 309 24.26 2.52 14.08
CA ALA A 309 25.15 1.46 13.62
C ALA A 309 24.37 0.17 13.26
N THR A 310 23.32 -0.16 14.02
CA THR A 310 22.48 -1.34 13.75
C THR A 310 21.69 -1.20 12.45
N ALA A 311 21.22 0.01 12.12
CA ALA A 311 20.60 0.27 10.81
C ALA A 311 21.61 0.06 9.68
N GLY A 312 22.85 0.53 9.85
CA GLY A 312 23.93 0.35 8.88
C GLY A 312 24.27 -1.12 8.62
N GLU A 313 24.41 -1.90 9.69
CA GLU A 313 24.68 -3.34 9.59
C GLU A 313 23.54 -4.09 8.90
N LEU A 314 22.28 -3.74 9.21
CA LEU A 314 21.12 -4.34 8.56
C LEU A 314 21.03 -3.94 7.08
N LEU A 315 21.37 -2.70 6.71
CA LEU A 315 21.45 -2.28 5.30
C LEU A 315 22.48 -3.13 4.54
N PHE A 316 23.66 -3.34 5.13
CA PHE A 316 24.68 -4.21 4.57
C PHE A 316 24.17 -5.65 4.39
N ARG A 317 23.59 -6.24 5.44
CA ARG A 317 23.10 -7.64 5.42
C ARG A 317 21.99 -7.85 4.39
N PHE A 318 21.08 -6.90 4.24
CA PHE A 318 19.92 -7.02 3.34
C PHE A 318 20.20 -6.55 1.91
N ALA A 319 21.38 -6.00 1.61
CA ALA A 319 21.74 -5.43 0.32
C ALA A 319 21.49 -6.39 -0.87
N LEU A 320 21.80 -7.68 -0.69
CA LEU A 320 21.66 -8.70 -1.72
C LEU A 320 20.20 -8.95 -2.16
N LEU A 321 19.22 -8.48 -1.39
CA LEU A 321 17.80 -8.62 -1.74
C LEU A 321 17.37 -7.66 -2.86
N CYS A 322 18.09 -6.54 -3.06
CA CYS A 322 17.70 -5.46 -3.98
C CYS A 322 17.35 -5.94 -5.40
N PRO A 323 18.18 -6.76 -6.11
CA PRO A 323 17.86 -7.23 -7.45
C PRO A 323 16.53 -8.00 -7.52
N PHE A 324 16.26 -8.85 -6.53
CA PHE A 324 15.06 -9.69 -6.51
C PHE A 324 13.80 -8.91 -6.15
N ILE A 325 13.89 -7.98 -5.19
CA ILE A 325 12.78 -7.09 -4.85
C ILE A 325 12.37 -6.28 -6.09
N TYR A 326 13.34 -5.69 -6.79
CA TYR A 326 13.02 -4.75 -7.87
C TYR A 326 12.52 -5.48 -9.11
N LEU A 327 13.13 -6.63 -9.42
CA LEU A 327 12.71 -7.48 -10.52
C LEU A 327 11.31 -8.06 -10.27
N SER A 328 11.02 -8.58 -9.06
CA SER A 328 9.70 -9.11 -8.73
C SER A 328 8.60 -8.05 -8.82
N ALA A 329 8.85 -6.82 -8.34
CA ALA A 329 7.89 -5.72 -8.43
C ALA A 329 7.57 -5.32 -9.89
N CYS A 330 8.58 -5.27 -10.75
CA CYS A 330 8.42 -4.98 -12.17
C CYS A 330 7.63 -6.09 -12.89
N LEU A 331 8.02 -7.36 -12.69
CA LEU A 331 7.35 -8.50 -13.31
C LEU A 331 5.90 -8.65 -12.84
N ALA A 332 5.62 -8.38 -11.56
CA ALA A 332 4.26 -8.38 -11.02
C ALA A 332 3.39 -7.31 -11.71
N SER A 333 3.96 -6.13 -11.97
CA SER A 333 3.28 -5.05 -12.70
C SER A 333 3.02 -5.42 -14.16
N ILE A 334 4.01 -6.01 -14.86
CA ILE A 334 3.86 -6.53 -16.22
C ILE A 334 2.77 -7.60 -16.27
N MET A 335 2.75 -8.57 -15.34
CA MET A 335 1.72 -9.60 -15.30
C MET A 335 0.32 -9.04 -15.07
N ASN A 336 0.19 -8.01 -14.21
CA ASN A 336 -1.08 -7.31 -14.05
C ASN A 336 -1.50 -6.63 -15.36
N GLY A 337 -0.57 -5.99 -16.08
CA GLY A 337 -0.80 -5.38 -17.38
C GLY A 337 -1.21 -6.37 -18.49
N LEU A 338 -0.69 -7.60 -18.45
CA LEU A 338 -1.04 -8.69 -19.37
C LEU A 338 -2.38 -9.38 -19.04
N GLY A 339 -3.15 -8.84 -18.09
CA GLY A 339 -4.42 -9.42 -17.65
C GLY A 339 -4.27 -10.70 -16.81
N LEU A 340 -3.06 -11.03 -16.34
CA LEU A 340 -2.76 -12.21 -15.51
C LEU A 340 -2.79 -11.90 -14.01
N ALA A 341 -3.59 -10.92 -13.59
CA ALA A 341 -3.66 -10.47 -12.20
C ALA A 341 -4.00 -11.60 -11.20
N GLY A 342 -4.85 -12.55 -11.59
CA GLY A 342 -5.18 -13.72 -10.76
C GLY A 342 -3.97 -14.64 -10.51
N LYS A 343 -3.15 -14.93 -11.54
CA LYS A 343 -1.92 -15.71 -11.37
C LYS A 343 -0.88 -14.97 -10.53
N ASN A 344 -0.74 -13.66 -10.76
CA ASN A 344 0.17 -12.82 -9.97
C ASN A 344 -0.22 -12.82 -8.47
N LEU A 345 -1.51 -12.73 -8.18
CA LEU A 345 -2.03 -12.82 -6.81
C LEU A 345 -1.70 -14.18 -6.19
N LEU A 346 -1.92 -15.29 -6.91
CA LEU A 346 -1.61 -16.63 -6.42
C LEU A 346 -0.11 -16.79 -6.10
N TYR A 347 0.78 -16.32 -6.98
CA TYR A 347 2.23 -16.36 -6.72
C TYR A 347 2.65 -15.46 -5.56
N SER A 348 2.00 -14.32 -5.37
CA SER A 348 2.24 -13.44 -4.23
C SER A 348 1.82 -14.12 -2.91
N ILE A 349 0.68 -14.82 -2.90
CA ILE A 349 0.21 -15.60 -1.74
C ILE A 349 1.21 -16.72 -1.40
N ILE A 350 1.65 -17.50 -2.40
CA ILE A 350 2.63 -18.58 -2.19
C ILE A 350 3.94 -18.02 -1.64
N SER A 351 4.43 -16.92 -2.20
CA SER A 351 5.66 -16.24 -1.76
C SER A 351 5.58 -15.80 -0.30
N ILE A 352 4.49 -15.13 0.10
CA ILE A 352 4.30 -14.69 1.48
C ILE A 352 4.12 -15.89 2.42
N ALA A 353 3.42 -16.95 2.00
CA ALA A 353 3.26 -18.16 2.80
C ALA A 353 4.61 -18.84 3.11
N ILE A 354 5.49 -18.96 2.11
CA ILE A 354 6.85 -19.49 2.30
C ILE A 354 7.65 -18.60 3.26
N ARG A 355 7.53 -17.27 3.10
CA ARG A 355 8.18 -16.32 4.01
C ARG A 355 7.70 -16.48 5.46
N ILE A 356 6.40 -16.65 5.67
CA ILE A 356 5.82 -16.92 7.00
C ILE A 356 6.37 -18.23 7.58
N ILE A 357 6.46 -19.30 6.78
CA ILE A 357 7.07 -20.57 7.23
C ILE A 357 8.52 -20.35 7.67
N CYS A 358 9.32 -19.63 6.88
CA CYS A 358 10.69 -19.28 7.26
C CYS A 358 10.75 -18.40 8.53
N ILE A 359 9.79 -17.49 8.73
CA ILE A 359 9.72 -16.69 9.96
C ILE A 359 9.47 -17.59 11.17
N LEU A 360 8.56 -18.56 11.07
CA LEU A 360 8.26 -19.47 12.18
C LEU A 360 9.40 -20.43 12.50
N THR A 361 10.21 -20.84 11.52
CA THR A 361 11.27 -21.84 11.71
C THR A 361 12.66 -21.24 11.92
N LEU A 362 13.07 -20.27 11.09
CA LEU A 362 14.44 -19.74 11.07
C LEU A 362 14.62 -18.58 12.06
N VAL A 363 13.64 -17.69 12.22
CA VAL A 363 13.80 -16.51 13.10
C VAL A 363 14.03 -16.89 14.56
N PRO A 364 13.34 -17.89 15.15
CA PRO A 364 13.63 -18.33 16.52
C PRO A 364 15.03 -18.91 16.70
N GLN A 365 15.68 -19.40 15.63
CA GLN A 365 16.98 -20.07 15.69
C GLN A 365 18.16 -19.13 15.42
N ILE A 366 18.03 -18.26 14.41
CA ILE A 366 19.12 -17.40 13.91
C ILE A 366 18.71 -15.91 13.82
N GLY A 367 17.60 -15.54 14.44
CA GLY A 367 17.13 -14.16 14.53
C GLY A 367 16.81 -13.54 13.16
N LEU A 368 17.21 -12.28 12.98
CA LEU A 368 16.91 -11.49 11.78
C LEU A 368 17.58 -12.02 10.50
N THR A 369 18.68 -12.75 10.63
CA THR A 369 19.31 -13.44 9.51
C THR A 369 18.36 -14.50 8.95
N GLY A 370 17.56 -15.16 9.79
CA GLY A 370 16.52 -16.10 9.34
C GLY A 370 15.41 -15.42 8.54
N TYR A 371 15.00 -14.22 8.96
CA TYR A 371 14.05 -13.41 8.21
C TYR A 371 14.62 -12.96 6.85
N MET A 372 15.90 -12.57 6.80
CA MET A 372 16.58 -12.23 5.54
C MET A 372 16.58 -13.40 4.55
N TRP A 373 16.93 -14.62 4.99
CA TRP A 373 16.86 -15.81 4.14
C TRP A 373 15.44 -16.13 3.69
N GLY A 374 14.45 -15.99 4.58
CA GLY A 374 13.04 -16.13 4.22
C GLY A 374 12.58 -15.13 3.17
N LEU A 375 13.02 -13.86 3.29
CA LEU A 375 12.79 -12.85 2.26
C LEU A 375 13.44 -13.24 0.94
N MET A 376 14.71 -13.64 0.94
CA MET A 376 15.43 -14.00 -0.28
C MET A 376 14.74 -15.17 -1.00
N LEU A 377 14.39 -16.23 -0.27
CA LEU A 377 13.69 -17.39 -0.82
C LEU A 377 12.33 -16.99 -1.40
N SER A 378 11.55 -16.18 -0.67
CA SER A 378 10.23 -15.73 -1.12
C SER A 378 10.31 -14.93 -2.43
N TYR A 379 11.21 -13.95 -2.52
CA TYR A 379 11.40 -13.15 -3.72
C TYR A 379 12.01 -13.93 -4.89
N LEU A 380 12.94 -14.86 -4.64
CA LEU A 380 13.48 -15.76 -5.67
C LEU A 380 12.37 -16.61 -6.29
N LEU A 381 11.56 -17.24 -5.45
CA LEU A 381 10.45 -18.07 -5.90
C LEU A 381 9.40 -17.25 -6.66
N GLN A 382 9.02 -16.08 -6.13
CA GLN A 382 8.07 -15.21 -6.80
C GLN A 382 8.60 -14.77 -8.17
N THR A 383 9.84 -14.30 -8.24
CA THR A 383 10.49 -13.89 -9.49
C THR A 383 10.53 -15.04 -10.50
N GLY A 384 10.91 -16.24 -10.06
CA GLY A 384 10.95 -17.44 -10.91
C GLY A 384 9.58 -17.79 -11.50
N LEU A 385 8.54 -17.84 -10.65
CA LEU A 385 7.17 -18.14 -11.08
C LEU A 385 6.62 -17.08 -12.06
N LEU A 386 6.91 -15.81 -11.81
CA LEU A 386 6.52 -14.70 -12.70
C LEU A 386 7.23 -14.85 -14.07
N LEU A 387 8.55 -15.08 -14.09
CA LEU A 387 9.33 -15.26 -15.32
C LEU A 387 8.85 -16.44 -16.15
N ILE A 388 8.62 -17.61 -15.53
CA ILE A 388 8.12 -18.81 -16.23
C ILE A 388 6.75 -18.52 -16.87
N SER A 389 5.88 -17.85 -16.14
CA SER A 389 4.51 -17.54 -16.60
C SER A 389 4.49 -16.53 -17.74
N ILE A 390 5.36 -15.52 -17.68
CA ILE A 390 5.52 -14.56 -18.76
C ILE A 390 6.10 -15.25 -20.00
N ARG A 391 7.14 -16.08 -19.83
CA ARG A 391 7.79 -16.81 -20.93
C ARG A 391 6.82 -17.71 -21.68
N HIS A 392 5.99 -18.47 -20.97
CA HIS A 392 4.99 -19.36 -21.59
C HIS A 392 3.94 -18.60 -22.42
N ARG A 393 3.72 -17.30 -22.15
CA ARG A 393 2.74 -16.51 -22.91
C ARG A 393 3.35 -15.68 -24.03
N SER A 394 4.66 -15.41 -23.96
CA SER A 394 5.41 -14.73 -25.02
C SER A 394 5.97 -15.67 -26.09
N ALA A 395 6.07 -16.96 -25.79
CA ALA A 395 6.32 -18.04 -26.76
C ALA A 395 4.99 -18.48 -27.37
#